data_AF-A0A7K4GXF5-F1
#
_entry.id   AF-A0A7K4GXF5-F1
#
_cell.length_a   1.000
_cell.length_b   1.000
_cell.length_c   1.000
_cell.angle_alpha   90.00
_cell.angle_beta   90.00
_cell.angle_gamma   90.00
#
_symmetry.space_group_name_H-M   'P 1'
#
loop_
_entity.id
_entity.type
_entity.pdbx_description
1 polymer ?
#
loop_
_entity_poly.entity_id
_entity_poly.type
_entity_poly.pdbx_seq_one_letter_code
_entity_poly.pdbx_strand_id
1 'polypeptide(L)' 'MIITILFDYFDGIAEAIEFLIALGSIIGLLGLIVGILGWLFMGKFQRHKMIGVVVVSIILLGVCGLYTGVRYFRIY' A
#
# COMPACT_ATOMS: atom_id res chain seq x y z
N MET A 1 -21.84 -1.41 29.52
CA MET A 1 -22.63 -1.81 28.32
C MET A 1 -22.40 -0.85 27.16
N ILE A 2 -22.67 0.46 27.30
CA ILE A 2 -22.39 1.44 26.22
C ILE A 2 -20.88 1.54 25.90
N ILE A 3 -20.04 1.55 26.94
CA ILE A 3 -18.57 1.65 26.77
C ILE A 3 -18.00 0.41 26.05
N THR A 4 -18.50 -0.79 26.34
CA THR A 4 -18.06 -2.03 25.67
C THR A 4 -18.43 -2.06 24.20
N ILE A 5 -19.66 -1.63 23.83
CA ILE A 5 -20.09 -1.52 22.44
C ILE A 5 -19.21 -0.51 21.67
N LEU A 6 -18.81 0.58 22.33
CA LEU A 6 -17.92 1.57 21.75
C LEU A 6 -16.53 0.98 21.46
N PHE A 7 -15.97 0.20 22.39
CA PHE A 7 -14.68 -0.48 22.22
C PHE A 7 -14.72 -1.53 21.10
N ASP A 8 -15.76 -2.36 21.02
CA ASP A 8 -15.92 -3.35 19.95
C ASP A 8 -15.98 -2.67 18.56
N TYR A 9 -16.60 -1.50 18.47
CA TYR A 9 -16.63 -0.72 17.23
C TYR A 9 -15.26 -0.16 16.84
N PHE A 10 -14.48 0.32 17.82
CA PHE A 10 -13.11 0.78 17.57
C PHE A 10 -12.18 -0.37 17.16
N ASP A 11 -12.35 -1.55 17.76
CA ASP A 11 -11.58 -2.74 17.38
C ASP A 11 -11.90 -3.18 15.95
N GLY A 12 -13.18 -3.18 15.56
CA GLY A 12 -13.57 -3.46 14.18
C GLY A 12 -13.02 -2.45 13.16
N ILE A 13 -12.95 -1.17 13.52
CA ILE A 13 -12.31 -0.15 12.69
C ILE A 13 -10.80 -0.38 12.59
N ALA A 14 -10.14 -0.71 13.70
CA ALA A 14 -8.70 -0.96 13.72
C ALA A 14 -8.34 -2.13 12.79
N GLU A 15 -9.10 -3.22 12.85
CA GLU A 15 -8.92 -4.38 11.97
C GLU A 15 -9.14 -4.03 10.48
N ALA A 16 -10.16 -3.22 10.18
CA ALA A 16 -10.40 -2.75 8.82
C ALA A 16 -9.27 -1.85 8.28
N ILE A 17 -8.70 -1.00 9.13
CA ILE A 17 -7.55 -0.15 8.78
C ILE A 17 -6.32 -1.02 8.50
N GLU A 18 -6.07 -2.03 9.32
CA GLU A 18 -4.96 -2.97 9.10
C GLU A 18 -5.09 -3.73 7.78
N PHE A 19 -6.30 -4.18 7.46
CA PHE A 19 -6.60 -4.79 6.17
C PHE A 19 -6.38 -3.82 5.00
N LEU A 20 -6.81 -2.57 5.13
CA LEU A 20 -6.63 -1.54 4.11
C LEU A 20 -5.15 -1.23 3.88
N ILE A 21 -4.33 -1.21 4.94
CA ILE A 21 -2.89 -1.01 4.85
C ILE A 21 -2.24 -2.21 4.14
N ALA A 22 -2.62 -3.44 4.47
CA ALA A 22 -2.12 -4.63 3.78
C ALA A 22 -2.48 -4.62 2.28
N LEU A 23 -3.73 -4.30 1.93
CA LEU A 23 -4.17 -4.13 0.55
C LEU A 23 -3.40 -3.01 -0.17
N GLY A 24 -3.19 -1.87 0.49
CA GLY A 24 -2.41 -0.75 -0.05
C GLY A 24 -0.98 -1.15 -0.40
N SER A 25 -0.35 -1.99 0.42
CA SER A 25 0.99 -2.54 0.12
C SER A 25 1.00 -3.45 -1.10
N ILE A 26 -0.02 -4.31 -1.28
CA ILE A 26 -0.14 -5.19 -2.45
C ILE A 26 -0.35 -4.36 -3.72
N ILE A 27 -1.25 -3.37 -3.67
CA ILE A 27 -1.52 -2.47 -4.79
C ILE A 27 -0.27 -1.67 -5.14
N GLY A 28 0.46 -1.16 -4.14
CA GLY A 28 1.74 -0.47 -4.35
C GLY A 28 2.77 -1.37 -5.03
N LEU A 29 2.89 -2.64 -4.62
CA LEU A 29 3.80 -3.59 -5.25
C LEU A 29 3.43 -3.86 -6.72
N LEU A 30 2.16 -4.15 -6.98
CA LEU A 30 1.66 -4.40 -8.33
C LEU A 30 1.82 -3.18 -9.23
N GLY A 31 1.51 -1.98 -8.71
CA GLY A 31 1.71 -0.71 -9.39
C GLY A 31 3.17 -0.45 -9.73
N LEU A 32 4.10 -0.81 -8.83
CA LEU A 32 5.53 -0.68 -9.07
C LEU A 32 6.00 -1.63 -10.18
N ILE A 33 5.56 -2.90 -10.16
CA ILE A 33 5.87 -3.89 -11.20
C ILE A 33 5.36 -3.40 -12.55
N VAL A 34 4.09 -2.99 -12.63
CA VAL A 34 3.48 -2.47 -13.87
C VAL A 34 4.17 -1.19 -14.33
N GLY A 35 4.54 -0.30 -13.41
CA GLY A 35 5.26 0.93 -13.68
C GLY A 35 6.63 0.67 -14.31
N ILE A 36 7.39 -0.30 -13.78
CA ILE A 36 8.70 -0.70 -14.31
C ILE A 36 8.56 -1.39 -15.67
N LEU A 37 7.62 -2.33 -15.80
CA LEU A 37 7.38 -3.02 -17.08
C LEU A 37 6.95 -2.04 -18.17
N GLY A 38 6.02 -1.14 -17.87
CA GLY A 38 5.61 -0.10 -18.80
C GLY A 38 6.72 0.89 -19.11
N TRP A 39 7.60 1.21 -18.15
CA TRP A 39 8.76 2.04 -18.47
C TRP A 39 9.73 1.34 -19.44
N LEU A 40 9.95 0.02 -19.27
CA LEU A 40 10.89 -0.75 -20.07
C LEU A 40 10.36 -1.05 -21.48
N PHE A 41 9.10 -1.44 -21.62
CA PHE A 41 8.50 -1.91 -22.88
C PHE A 41 7.77 -0.83 -23.70
N MET A 42 7.39 0.31 -23.11
CA MET A 42 6.55 1.31 -23.78
C MET A 42 7.40 2.44 -24.42
N GLY A 43 6.92 2.95 -25.56
CA GLY A 43 7.62 3.98 -26.36
C GLY A 43 7.80 5.32 -25.63
N LYS A 44 8.78 6.13 -26.08
CA LYS A 44 9.24 7.37 -25.42
C LYS A 44 8.12 8.32 -24.96
N PHE A 45 7.03 8.44 -25.72
CA PHE A 45 5.92 9.35 -25.41
C PHE A 45 5.08 8.96 -24.18
N GLN A 46 5.01 7.67 -23.83
CA GLN A 46 4.20 7.17 -22.72
C GLN A 46 5.00 7.05 -21.41
N ARG A 47 6.34 7.11 -21.49
CA ARG A 47 7.24 6.95 -20.33
C ARG A 47 7.03 8.00 -19.24
N HIS A 48 6.70 9.24 -19.61
CA HIS A 48 6.44 10.31 -18.64
C HIS A 48 5.27 9.96 -17.70
N LYS A 49 4.19 9.39 -18.24
CA LYS A 49 3.03 8.99 -17.42
C LYS A 49 3.36 7.81 -16.50
N MET A 50 4.22 6.90 -16.95
CA MET A 50 4.64 5.73 -16.15
C MET A 50 5.55 6.10 -14.98
N ILE A 51 6.34 7.17 -15.08
CA ILE A 51 7.11 7.70 -13.94
C ILE A 51 6.17 8.09 -12.79
N GLY A 52 5.03 8.70 -13.10
CA GLY A 52 4.01 9.02 -12.10
C GLY A 52 3.50 7.77 -11.36
N VAL A 53 3.20 6.71 -12.11
CA VAL A 53 2.76 5.42 -11.52
C VAL A 53 3.83 4.82 -10.61
N VAL A 54 5.10 4.86 -11.01
CA VAL A 54 6.22 4.37 -10.19
C VAL A 54 6.35 5.19 -8.90
N VAL A 55 6.29 6.52 -8.97
CA VAL A 55 6.41 7.39 -7.80
C VAL A 55 5.27 7.16 -6.80
N VAL A 56 4.02 7.10 -7.27
CA VAL A 56 2.87 6.82 -6.40
C VAL A 56 2.99 5.43 -5.76
N SER A 57 3.46 4.45 -6.53
CA SER A 57 3.67 3.08 -6.03
C SER A 57 4.76 3.01 -4.95
N ILE A 58 5.85 3.77 -5.10
CA ILE A 58 6.90 3.87 -4.06
C ILE A 58 6.34 4.51 -2.79
N ILE A 59 5.52 5.56 -2.90
CA ILE A 59 4.91 6.20 -1.73
C ILE A 59 3.95 5.23 -1.03
N LEU A 60 3.10 4.53 -1.79
CA LEU A 60 2.21 3.50 -1.24
C LEU A 60 2.98 2.39 -0.54
N LEU A 61 4.08 1.90 -1.12
CA LEU A 61 4.94 0.90 -0.48
C LEU A 61 5.67 1.47 0.75
N GLY A 62 6.07 2.74 0.74
CA GLY A 62 6.68 3.40 1.89
C GLY A 62 5.71 3.50 3.05
N VAL A 63 4.50 4.00 2.82
CA VAL A 63 3.51 4.21 3.88
C VAL A 63 2.88 2.88 4.33
N CYS A 64 2.41 2.07 3.38
CA CYS A 64 1.69 0.84 3.69
C CYS A 64 2.64 -0.34 3.91
N GLY A 65 3.67 -0.47 3.08
CA GLY A 65 4.62 -1.58 3.10
C GLY A 65 5.60 -1.55 4.27
N LEU A 66 6.05 -0.37 4.73
CA LEU A 66 6.85 -0.30 5.97
C LEU A 66 6.00 -0.65 7.19
N TYR A 67 4.73 -0.25 7.23
CA TYR A 67 3.84 -0.58 8.33
C TYR A 67 3.55 -2.09 8.39
N THR A 68 3.27 -2.74 7.25
CA THR A 68 3.13 -4.21 7.20
C THR A 68 4.46 -4.92 7.44
N GLY A 69 5.59 -4.43 6.92
CA GLY A 69 6.92 -5.01 7.13
C GLY A 69 7.32 -5.03 8.61
N VAL A 70 7.10 -3.94 9.33
CA VAL A 70 7.40 -3.87 10.77
C VAL A 70 6.44 -4.75 11.58
N ARG A 71 5.14 -4.75 11.27
CA ARG A 71 4.14 -5.56 12.00
C ARG A 71 4.24 -7.06 11.74
N TYR A 72 4.41 -7.48 10.49
CA TYR A 72 4.36 -8.89 10.11
C TYR A 72 5.75 -9.55 10.05
N PHE A 73 6.79 -8.83 9.62
CA PHE A 73 8.12 -9.41 9.46
C PHE A 73 9.07 -9.15 10.64
N ARG A 74 8.68 -8.35 11.65
CA ARG A 74 9.51 -8.01 12.84
C ARG A 74 10.98 -7.78 12.46
N ILE A 75 11.22 -7.00 11.41
CA ILE A 75 12.58 -6.63 11.02
C ILE A 75 13.00 -5.53 12.00
N TYR A 76 13.64 -5.93 13.11
CA TYR A 76 14.36 -5.07 14.03
C TYR A 76 15.80 -4.89 13.54
#